data_AF-A0A8X6STC3-F1
#
_entry.id   AF-A0A8X6STC3-F1
#
_cell.length_a   1.000
_cell.length_b   1.000
_cell.length_c   1.000
_cell.angle_alpha   90.00
_cell.angle_beta   90.00
_cell.angle_gamma   90.00
#
_symmetry.space_group_name_H-M   'P 1'
#
loop_
_entity.id
_entity.type
_entity.pdbx_description
1 polymer ?
#
loop_
_entity_poly.entity_id
_entity_poly.type
_entity_poly.pdbx_seq_one_letter_code
_entity_poly.pdbx_strand_id
1 'polypeptide(L)'
;MKQKSPTGRLVRSALQLQSFSLNMEYMTRKGSVVADMLSRPESHEENEQCEVGTVAIQVPSRSSKEIRDEQLKDEELVKIISCLADPDNNVNYVNWYINWSGLLNESGCPIQISYRL
;
A
#
# COMPACT_ATOMS: atom_id res chain seq x y z
N MET A 1 30.97 0.76 -4.36
CA MET A 1 30.31 1.27 -5.58
C MET A 1 28.89 1.66 -5.22
N LYS A 2 28.44 2.88 -5.56
CA LYS A 2 27.10 3.38 -5.21
C LYS A 2 26.07 2.73 -6.14
N GLN A 3 25.23 1.84 -5.61
CA GLN A 3 24.16 1.21 -6.38
C GLN A 3 23.06 2.23 -6.66
N LYS A 4 22.47 2.17 -7.87
CA LYS A 4 21.33 3.01 -8.21
C LYS A 4 20.12 2.57 -7.39
N SER A 5 19.27 3.53 -7.00
CA SER A 5 18.04 3.20 -6.29
C SER A 5 17.18 2.27 -7.16
N PRO A 6 16.61 1.19 -6.61
CA PRO A 6 15.82 0.24 -7.38
C PRO A 6 14.56 0.90 -7.95
N THR A 7 14.10 0.40 -9.10
CA THR A 7 12.87 0.85 -9.74
C THR A 7 11.68 0.70 -8.79
N GLY A 8 10.72 1.63 -8.81
CA GLY A 8 9.60 1.67 -7.85
C GLY A 8 8.79 0.37 -7.72
N ARG A 9 8.74 -0.46 -8.77
CA ARG A 9 8.11 -1.79 -8.70
C ARG A 9 8.86 -2.76 -7.76
N LEU A 10 10.18 -2.71 -7.74
CA LEU A 10 11.04 -3.55 -6.92
C LEU A 10 11.11 -3.07 -5.47
N VAL A 11 11.01 -1.75 -5.24
CA VAL A 11 11.02 -1.15 -3.88
C VAL A 11 9.96 -1.78 -2.97
N ARG A 12 8.76 -2.05 -3.49
CA ARG A 12 7.67 -2.64 -2.69
C ARG A 12 7.98 -4.03 -2.15
N SER A 13 8.76 -4.81 -2.88
CA SER A 13 9.16 -6.17 -2.48
C SER A 13 10.57 -6.21 -1.86
N ALA A 14 11.27 -5.09 -1.76
CA ALA A 14 12.67 -5.04 -1.34
C ALA A 14 12.87 -5.62 0.08
N LEU A 15 11.99 -5.28 1.03
CA LEU A 15 12.08 -5.79 2.41
C LEU A 15 11.95 -7.31 2.47
N GLN A 16 11.09 -7.89 1.64
CA GLN A 16 10.92 -9.34 1.58
C GLN A 16 12.13 -10.01 0.92
N LEU A 17 12.62 -9.44 -0.18
CA LEU A 17 13.78 -9.97 -0.91
C LEU A 17 15.07 -9.89 -0.10
N GLN A 18 15.21 -8.89 0.78
CA GLN A 18 16.37 -8.74 1.67
C GLN A 18 16.55 -9.90 2.66
N SER A 19 15.49 -10.66 2.95
CA SER A 19 15.59 -11.83 3.83
C SER A 19 16.30 -13.02 3.18
N PHE A 20 16.49 -12.99 1.86
CA PHE A 20 17.09 -14.06 1.09
C PHE A 20 18.47 -13.67 0.56
N SER A 21 19.41 -14.62 0.55
CA SER A 21 20.68 -14.47 -0.18
C SER A 21 20.46 -14.85 -1.64
N LEU A 22 20.16 -13.86 -2.48
CA LEU A 22 19.80 -14.06 -3.89
C LEU A 22 20.90 -13.56 -4.82
N ASN A 23 21.10 -14.30 -5.93
CA ASN A 23 21.87 -13.84 -7.08
C ASN A 23 20.90 -13.61 -8.26
N MET A 24 20.95 -12.43 -8.88
CA MET A 24 20.10 -12.10 -10.02
C MET A 24 20.85 -12.34 -11.32
N GLU A 25 20.43 -13.35 -12.07
CA GLU A 25 20.97 -13.65 -13.40
C GLU A 25 19.87 -13.50 -14.45
N TYR A 26 20.23 -12.95 -15.61
CA TYR A 26 19.32 -12.87 -16.74
C TYR A 26 19.26 -14.21 -17.47
N MET A 27 18.09 -14.84 -17.49
CA MET A 27 17.86 -16.08 -18.22
C MET A 27 17.23 -15.80 -19.58
N THR A 28 17.76 -16.44 -20.63
CA THR A 28 17.13 -16.43 -21.96
C THR A 28 15.99 -17.45 -22.02
N ARG A 29 15.09 -17.31 -23.01
CA ARG A 29 13.90 -18.17 -23.18
C ARG A 29 14.20 -19.67 -23.13
N LYS A 30 15.35 -20.11 -23.66
CA LYS A 30 15.74 -21.53 -23.66
C LYS A 30 16.05 -22.05 -22.25
N GLY A 31 16.55 -21.20 -21.35
CA GLY A 31 16.80 -21.54 -19.96
C GLY A 31 15.55 -21.47 -19.08
N SER A 32 14.50 -20.78 -19.52
CA SER A 32 13.29 -20.56 -18.74
C SER A 32 12.12 -21.47 -19.13
N VAL A 33 12.33 -22.54 -19.93
CA VAL A 33 11.23 -23.35 -20.48
C VAL A 33 10.33 -23.93 -19.39
N VAL A 34 10.90 -24.46 -18.30
CA VAL A 34 10.12 -25.03 -17.19
C VAL A 34 9.29 -23.96 -16.48
N ALA A 35 9.90 -22.82 -16.16
CA ALA A 35 9.20 -21.69 -15.55
C ALA A 35 8.13 -21.11 -16.50
N ASP A 36 8.42 -21.02 -17.79
CA ASP A 36 7.49 -20.57 -18.83
C ASP A 36 6.30 -21.52 -18.94
N MET A 37 6.51 -22.84 -18.90
CA MET A 37 5.43 -23.84 -18.90
C MET A 37 4.55 -23.72 -17.65
N LEU A 38 5.14 -23.57 -16.46
CA LEU A 38 4.39 -23.50 -15.20
C LEU A 38 3.70 -22.15 -14.96
N SER A 39 4.21 -21.07 -15.57
CA SER A 39 3.60 -19.74 -15.49
C SER A 39 2.42 -19.55 -16.44
N ARG A 40 2.30 -20.40 -17.46
CA ARG A 40 1.14 -20.41 -18.34
C ARG A 40 -0.03 -20.99 -17.56
N PRO A 41 -1.23 -20.40 -17.69
CA PRO A 41 -2.43 -21.06 -17.21
C PRO A 41 -2.56 -22.41 -17.91
N GLU A 42 -3.10 -23.41 -17.22
CA GLU A 42 -3.46 -24.66 -17.85
C GLU A 42 -4.37 -24.33 -19.05
N SER A 43 -3.95 -24.72 -20.25
CA SER A 43 -4.80 -24.60 -21.42
C SER A 43 -5.93 -25.58 -21.22
N HIS A 44 -7.05 -25.11 -20.68
CA HIS A 44 -8.32 -25.80 -20.80
C HIS A 44 -8.61 -25.90 -22.29
N GLU A 45 -8.28 -27.03 -22.90
CA GLU A 45 -8.84 -27.37 -24.20
C GLU A 45 -10.36 -27.43 -24.01
N GLU A 46 -11.02 -26.48 -24.68
CA GLU A 46 -12.45 -26.39 -24.98
C GLU A 46 -13.43 -26.91 -23.91
N ASN A 47 -14.19 -25.96 -23.34
CA ASN A 47 -15.44 -26.12 -22.58
C ASN A 47 -15.32 -26.27 -21.07
N GLU A 48 -14.73 -25.28 -20.41
CA GLU A 48 -15.42 -24.72 -19.25
C GLU A 48 -15.39 -23.21 -19.43
N GLN A 49 -16.57 -22.59 -19.56
CA GLN A 49 -16.70 -21.16 -19.36
C GLN A 49 -16.10 -20.88 -17.99
N CYS A 50 -14.85 -20.43 -17.97
CA CYS A 50 -14.22 -19.92 -16.78
C CYS A 50 -15.01 -18.65 -16.47
N GLU A 51 -16.10 -18.81 -15.72
CA GLU A 51 -16.85 -17.73 -15.13
C GLU A 51 -15.88 -17.08 -14.16
N VAL A 52 -15.09 -16.14 -14.68
CA VAL A 52 -14.31 -15.23 -13.86
C VAL A 52 -15.32 -14.59 -12.95
N GLY A 53 -15.36 -15.07 -11.69
CA GLY A 53 -16.30 -14.60 -10.69
C GLY A 53 -16.19 -13.10 -10.64
N THR A 54 -17.21 -12.42 -11.18
CA THR A 54 -17.24 -10.97 -11.19
C THR A 54 -17.53 -10.56 -9.77
N VAL A 55 -16.48 -10.28 -8.99
CA VAL A 55 -16.64 -9.70 -7.67
C VAL A 55 -17.14 -8.27 -7.88
N ALA A 56 -18.47 -8.12 -7.84
CA ALA A 56 -19.10 -6.81 -7.81
C ALA A 56 -18.83 -6.20 -6.44
N ILE A 57 -17.76 -5.41 -6.36
CA ILE A 57 -17.52 -4.56 -5.19
C ILE A 57 -18.62 -3.51 -5.22
N GLN A 58 -19.57 -3.61 -4.28
CA GLN A 58 -20.53 -2.55 -4.04
C GLN A 58 -19.75 -1.33 -3.59
N VAL A 59 -19.58 -0.37 -4.50
CA VAL A 59 -19.01 0.93 -4.15
C VAL A 59 -19.97 1.55 -3.13
N PRO A 60 -19.47 2.10 -2.01
CA PRO A 60 -20.32 2.78 -1.06
C PRO A 60 -21.19 3.81 -1.80
N SER A 61 -22.52 3.67 -1.70
CA SER A 61 -23.48 4.53 -2.39
C SER A 61 -23.54 5.95 -1.80
N ARG A 62 -22.79 6.21 -0.73
CA ARG A 62 -22.82 7.47 0.00
C ARG A 62 -22.17 8.56 -0.83
N SER A 63 -22.86 9.69 -0.93
CA SER A 63 -22.31 10.83 -1.65
C SER A 63 -21.11 11.42 -0.88
N SER A 64 -20.18 12.04 -1.59
CA SER A 64 -19.03 12.72 -0.97
C SER A 64 -19.46 13.78 0.05
N LYS A 65 -20.63 14.40 -0.17
CA LYS A 65 -21.25 15.36 0.75
C LYS A 65 -21.67 14.71 2.07
N GLU A 66 -22.36 13.57 2.01
CA GLU A 66 -22.76 12.84 3.22
C GLU A 66 -21.57 12.41 4.06
N ILE A 67 -20.51 11.90 3.42
CA ILE A 67 -19.26 11.52 4.10
C ILE A 67 -18.63 12.75 4.76
N ARG A 68 -18.62 13.88 4.06
CA ARG A 68 -18.08 15.14 4.59
C ARG A 68 -18.87 15.64 5.79
N ASP A 69 -20.19 15.62 5.72
CA ASP A 69 -21.06 16.05 6.81
C ASP A 69 -20.92 15.15 8.04
N GLU A 70 -20.68 13.86 7.83
CA GLU A 70 -20.45 12.90 8.92
C GLU A 70 -19.07 13.09 9.57
N GLN A 71 -18.03 13.37 8.77
CA GLN A 71 -16.70 13.72 9.28
C GLN A 71 -16.70 15.02 10.11
N LEU A 72 -17.54 16.00 9.75
CA LEU A 72 -17.66 17.26 10.48
C LEU A 72 -18.37 17.13 11.83
N LYS A 73 -18.99 15.97 12.14
CA LYS A 73 -19.56 15.69 13.47
C LYS A 73 -18.50 15.30 14.49
N ASP A 74 -17.33 14.87 14.04
CA ASP A 74 -16.22 14.47 14.89
C ASP A 74 -15.28 15.66 15.10
N GLU A 75 -15.15 16.08 16.35
CA GLU A 75 -14.34 17.24 16.72
C GLU A 75 -12.84 17.07 16.43
N GLU A 76 -12.31 15.85 16.45
CA GLU A 76 -10.90 15.58 16.13
C GLU A 76 -10.68 15.65 14.61
N LEU A 77 -11.60 15.10 13.83
CA LEU A 77 -11.54 15.19 12.37
C LEU A 77 -11.69 16.63 11.91
N VAL A 78 -12.56 17.43 12.54
CA VAL A 78 -12.71 18.86 12.23
C VAL A 78 -11.38 19.60 12.43
N LYS A 79 -10.65 19.35 13.52
CA LYS A 79 -9.34 19.97 13.78
C LYS A 79 -8.32 19.62 12.68
N ILE A 80 -8.28 18.34 12.29
CA ILE A 80 -7.37 17.88 11.21
C ILE A 80 -7.74 18.55 9.89
N ILE A 81 -9.03 18.61 9.57
CA ILE A 81 -9.55 19.23 8.36
C ILE A 81 -9.21 20.72 8.31
N SER A 82 -9.40 21.47 9.40
CA SER A 82 -9.04 22.89 9.45
C SER A 82 -7.54 23.09 9.29
N CYS A 83 -6.73 22.28 9.96
CA CYS A 83 -5.27 22.35 9.82
C CYS A 83 -4.79 22.12 8.38
N LEU A 84 -5.46 21.26 7.61
CA LEU A 84 -5.15 20.96 6.22
C LEU A 84 -5.74 21.96 5.21
N ALA A 85 -6.84 22.63 5.58
CA ALA A 85 -7.50 23.60 4.72
C ALA A 85 -6.79 24.96 4.70
N ASP A 86 -5.98 25.25 5.71
CA ASP A 86 -5.24 26.51 5.84
C ASP A 86 -3.90 26.44 5.08
N PRO A 87 -3.76 27.15 3.93
CA PRO A 87 -2.53 27.11 3.12
C PRO A 87 -1.36 27.84 3.79
N ASP A 88 -1.64 28.72 4.75
CA ASP A 88 -0.63 29.48 5.52
C ASP A 88 -0.17 28.74 6.78
N ASN A 89 -0.76 27.57 7.07
CA ASN A 89 -0.38 26.79 8.23
C ASN A 89 1.00 26.17 7.96
N ASN A 90 2.03 26.74 8.58
CA ASN A 90 3.43 26.28 8.57
C ASN A 90 3.59 24.97 9.38
N VAL A 91 2.66 24.04 9.20
CA VAL A 91 2.63 22.75 9.85
C VAL A 91 3.57 21.84 9.09
N ASN A 92 4.61 21.36 9.77
CA ASN A 92 5.54 20.40 9.20
C ASN A 92 4.86 19.03 9.06
N TYR A 93 4.26 18.78 7.89
CA TYR A 93 3.54 17.55 7.56
C TYR A 93 4.43 16.29 7.59
N VAL A 94 5.76 16.43 7.62
CA VAL A 94 6.70 15.30 7.75
C VAL A 94 6.60 14.65 9.14
N ASN A 95 6.11 15.38 10.16
CA ASN A 95 6.10 14.92 11.55
C ASN A 95 4.71 14.53 12.09
N TRP A 96 3.71 14.40 11.20
CA TRP A 96 2.33 14.02 11.53
C TRP A 96 2.22 12.80 12.46
N TYR A 97 3.09 11.80 12.26
CA TYR A 97 3.07 10.54 13.02
C TYR A 97 3.43 10.76 14.50
N ILE A 98 4.35 11.70 14.78
CA ILE A 98 4.81 11.99 16.15
C ILE A 98 3.75 12.78 16.94
N ASN A 99 3.01 13.68 16.28
CA ASN A 99 1.94 14.43 16.95
C ASN A 99 0.68 13.57 17.20
N TRP A 100 0.39 12.59 16.34
CA TRP A 100 -0.70 11.65 16.58
C TRP A 100 -0.46 10.75 17.80
N SER A 101 0.80 10.36 18.06
CA SER A 101 1.17 9.69 19.32
C SER A 101 1.00 10.57 20.57
N GLY A 102 0.96 11.90 20.43
CA GLY A 102 0.67 12.81 21.54
C GLY A 102 -0.82 12.86 21.92
N LEU A 103 -1.71 12.70 20.93
CA LEU A 103 -3.17 12.68 21.10
C LEU A 103 -3.70 11.33 21.61
N LEU A 104 -3.06 10.21 21.27
CA LEU A 104 -3.48 8.87 21.69
C LEU A 104 -2.97 8.43 23.08
N ASN A 105 -2.25 9.30 23.80
CA ASN A 105 -1.68 8.97 25.11
C ASN A 105 -2.69 8.96 26.28
N GLU A 106 -3.97 9.26 26.07
CA GLU A 106 -4.99 9.08 27.10
C GLU A 106 -5.56 7.64 27.19
N SER A 107 -5.27 6.76 26.22
CA SER A 107 -5.60 5.34 26.33
C SER A 107 -4.58 4.49 25.59
N GLY A 108 -3.61 4.00 26.35
CA GLY A 108 -2.36 3.42 25.87
C GLY A 108 -2.49 2.18 24.98
N CYS A 109 -1.63 2.15 23.95
CA CYS A 109 -0.88 1.00 23.46
C CYS A 109 0.11 1.49 22.38
N PRO A 110 1.42 1.60 22.65
CA PRO A 110 2.38 1.97 21.61
C PRO A 110 2.66 0.79 20.69
N ILE A 111 2.19 0.86 19.45
CA ILE A 111 2.68 -0.02 18.38
C ILE A 111 4.08 0.48 18.01
N GLN A 112 5.11 -0.11 18.62
CA GLN A 112 6.50 0.11 18.20
C GLN A 112 6.73 -0.56 16.85
N ILE A 113 6.74 0.23 15.77
CA ILE A 113 7.37 -0.18 14.52
C ILE A 113 8.76 0.43 14.48
N SER A 114 9.75 -0.36 14.90
CA SER A 114 11.17 -0.02 14.79
C SER A 114 11.66 -0.38 13.39
N TYR A 115 12.06 0.62 12.60
CA TYR A 115 12.92 0.41 11.44
C TYR A 115 14.36 0.69 11.85
N ARG A 116 15.21 -0.35 11.83
CA ARG A 116 16.66 -0.21 11.91
C ARG A 116 17.20 -0.23 10.49
N LEU A 117 17.76 0.91 10.06
CA LEU A 117 18.54 1.03 8.84
C LEU A 117 19.83 0.21 8.93
#